data_AF-A0A2K1JW75-F1
#
_entry.id   AF-A0A2K1JW75-F1
#
_cell.length_a   1.000
_cell.length_b   1.000
_cell.length_c   1.000
_cell.angle_alpha   90.00
_cell.angle_beta   90.00
_cell.angle_gamma   90.00
#
_symmetry.space_group_name_H-M   'P 1'
#
loop_
_entity.id
_entity.type
_entity.pdbx_description
1 polymer ?
#
loop_
_entity_poly.entity_id
_entity_poly.type
_entity_poly.pdbx_seq_one_letter_code
_entity_poly.pdbx_strand_id
1 'polypeptide(L)'
;MLRCGLFSTIFVGEYVGSKQLNMIPTSTYIRKRRKAIVDGVSGSSEVGFSDSKPDFAEFRHVALQEVVNGVRKPDSRLRDGKKVKKEYGVRGGAPGVHKLESARKIEIFSGGVDVERETAKVAGDTAAVEGRCEALLKVMDDMASALDPLSFNSSVAFVYNPLHYARKPHEEYVRKYGGKEVECLLVGMNPGPFGMAQTGVPFGDSVLVREFLHISSEVDPPEIMHPKRPIIGLNCPRREVSGQRLWGWAQARFGTASAFLDQFWIHNYCPLLFMESSGKNRTPDKLSKAERASIADVCNVALRAVIDMTKPRLIVGIGKYAGERIKQCAPPGIQVGDILHPSPANPKANKDWDKQIEAQLRALGVDI
;
A
#
# COMPACT_ATOMS: atom_id res chain seq x y z
N MET A 1 -20.95 63.31 -39.22
CA MET A 1 -21.43 62.95 -40.58
C MET A 1 -21.07 61.49 -40.81
N LEU A 2 -21.92 60.52 -40.46
CA LEU A 2 -22.99 59.90 -41.27
C LEU A 2 -22.52 59.23 -42.57
N ARG A 3 -22.42 57.89 -42.55
CA ARG A 3 -23.15 56.89 -43.40
C ARG A 3 -22.51 55.50 -43.18
N CYS A 4 -23.20 54.53 -42.56
CA CYS A 4 -24.27 53.65 -43.07
C CYS A 4 -23.81 52.60 -44.10
N GLY A 5 -24.03 51.33 -43.76
CA GLY A 5 -23.90 50.16 -44.62
C GLY A 5 -24.23 48.87 -43.86
N LEU A 6 -25.52 48.66 -43.55
CA LEU A 6 -26.08 47.39 -43.07
C LEU A 6 -25.98 46.31 -44.16
N PHE A 7 -25.70 45.05 -43.76
CA PHE A 7 -26.48 43.91 -44.22
C PHE A 7 -26.68 42.92 -43.07
N SER A 8 -27.94 42.63 -42.83
CA SER A 8 -28.48 41.73 -41.82
C SER A 8 -28.76 40.38 -42.49
N THR A 9 -28.45 39.26 -41.84
CA THR A 9 -29.24 38.04 -42.02
C THR A 9 -29.33 37.32 -40.68
N ILE A 10 -30.51 37.47 -40.11
CA ILE A 10 -31.04 36.76 -38.96
C ILE A 10 -31.54 35.40 -39.45
N PHE A 11 -31.18 34.32 -38.77
CA PHE A 11 -31.97 33.09 -38.76
C PHE A 11 -32.47 32.84 -37.34
N VAL A 12 -33.79 32.81 -37.21
CA VAL A 12 -34.58 32.44 -36.03
C VAL A 12 -35.19 31.07 -36.31
N GLY A 13 -35.30 30.26 -35.25
CA GLY A 13 -36.12 29.03 -35.21
C GLY A 13 -35.28 27.76 -35.14
N GLU A 14 -35.53 26.77 -34.28
CA GLU A 14 -36.67 26.52 -33.41
C GLU A 14 -36.24 25.72 -32.17
N TYR A 15 -36.87 26.06 -31.05
CA TYR A 15 -36.83 25.33 -29.80
C TYR A 15 -37.89 24.21 -29.88
N VAL A 16 -37.47 22.94 -29.95
CA VAL A 16 -38.38 21.81 -29.77
C VAL A 16 -37.65 20.69 -29.01
N GLY A 17 -38.23 20.26 -27.88
CA GLY A 17 -38.01 18.92 -27.35
C GLY A 17 -37.25 18.83 -26.04
N SER A 18 -37.89 19.25 -24.95
CA SER A 18 -37.60 18.75 -23.60
C SER A 18 -37.69 17.22 -23.58
N LYS A 19 -36.56 16.52 -23.47
CA LYS A 19 -36.53 15.15 -22.96
C LYS A 19 -36.05 15.19 -21.52
N GLN A 20 -36.99 14.98 -20.61
CA GLN A 20 -36.69 14.53 -19.25
C GLN A 20 -35.72 13.35 -19.34
N LEU A 21 -34.51 13.53 -18.83
CA LEU A 21 -33.65 12.41 -18.48
C LEU A 21 -34.32 11.73 -17.29
N ASN A 22 -35.08 10.66 -17.60
CA ASN A 22 -35.60 9.77 -16.59
C ASN A 22 -34.44 9.23 -15.76
N MET A 23 -34.42 9.63 -14.50
CA MET A 23 -33.73 8.95 -13.42
C MET A 23 -34.04 7.45 -13.49
N ILE A 24 -33.05 6.65 -13.85
CA ILE A 24 -33.15 5.19 -13.79
C ILE A 24 -33.00 4.80 -12.32
N PRO A 25 -33.95 4.08 -11.70
CA PRO A 25 -33.82 3.61 -10.33
C PRO A 25 -32.65 2.63 -10.20
N THR A 26 -31.91 2.74 -9.10
CA THR A 26 -30.68 2.02 -8.74
C THR A 26 -30.86 0.50 -8.52
N SER A 27 -31.93 -0.13 -9.02
CA SER A 27 -32.27 -1.54 -8.74
C SER A 27 -31.94 -2.54 -9.86
N THR A 28 -31.41 -2.12 -11.01
CA THR A 28 -31.15 -3.04 -12.14
C THR A 28 -29.76 -3.68 -12.14
N TYR A 29 -28.91 -3.38 -11.15
CA TYR A 29 -27.48 -3.74 -11.18
C TYR A 29 -27.14 -5.21 -10.81
N ILE A 30 -28.12 -6.02 -10.40
CA ILE A 30 -27.83 -7.34 -9.80
C ILE A 30 -27.85 -8.53 -10.79
N ARG A 31 -28.36 -8.39 -12.02
CA ARG A 31 -28.75 -9.60 -12.79
C ARG A 31 -27.80 -10.09 -13.89
N LYS A 32 -26.67 -9.44 -14.19
CA LYS A 32 -25.85 -9.81 -15.38
C LYS A 32 -24.47 -10.45 -15.15
N ARG A 33 -24.02 -10.68 -13.91
CA ARG A 33 -22.70 -11.32 -13.65
C ARG A 33 -22.74 -12.77 -13.14
N ARG A 34 -23.92 -13.40 -13.01
CA ARG A 34 -24.05 -14.77 -12.47
C ARG A 34 -24.00 -15.92 -13.49
N LYS A 35 -23.72 -15.68 -14.78
CA LYS A 35 -23.83 -16.73 -15.81
C LYS A 35 -22.50 -17.12 -16.49
N ALA A 36 -21.37 -16.92 -15.83
CA ALA A 36 -20.08 -17.31 -16.40
C ALA A 36 -19.08 -17.84 -15.35
N ILE A 37 -19.54 -18.60 -14.34
CA ILE A 37 -18.65 -19.39 -13.48
C ILE A 37 -19.44 -20.62 -12.98
N VAL A 38 -19.86 -21.48 -13.89
CA VAL A 38 -20.13 -22.90 -13.58
C VAL A 38 -19.84 -23.62 -14.89
N ASP A 39 -18.63 -24.20 -15.00
CA ASP A 39 -18.38 -25.50 -15.63
C ASP A 39 -16.85 -25.77 -15.71
N GLY A 40 -16.42 -26.84 -15.03
CA GLY A 40 -15.13 -27.53 -15.23
C GLY A 40 -13.97 -27.09 -14.33
N VAL A 41 -13.09 -27.94 -13.78
CA VAL A 41 -12.90 -29.40 -13.77
C VAL A 41 -12.03 -29.72 -12.53
N SER A 42 -12.22 -30.93 -12.01
CA SER A 42 -11.50 -31.67 -10.96
C SER A 42 -9.98 -31.85 -11.16
N GLY A 43 -9.22 -32.02 -10.07
CA GLY A 43 -7.91 -32.70 -10.11
C GLY A 43 -6.98 -32.39 -8.92
N SER A 44 -6.73 -33.39 -8.09
CA SER A 44 -6.01 -33.40 -6.82
C SER A 44 -4.47 -33.38 -6.92
N SER A 45 -3.81 -32.73 -5.95
CA SER A 45 -2.69 -33.32 -5.18
C SER A 45 -2.31 -32.40 -4.00
N GLU A 46 -2.39 -32.94 -2.79
CA GLU A 46 -2.01 -32.29 -1.53
C GLU A 46 -0.49 -32.16 -1.39
N VAL A 47 -0.03 -30.99 -0.95
CA VAL A 47 1.19 -30.86 -0.14
C VAL A 47 0.88 -29.83 0.95
N GLY A 48 0.88 -30.28 2.21
CA GLY A 48 0.51 -29.47 3.36
C GLY A 48 1.55 -28.40 3.70
N PHE A 49 1.09 -27.15 3.79
CA PHE A 49 1.78 -26.09 4.49
C PHE A 49 0.76 -25.38 5.40
N SER A 50 1.02 -25.37 6.70
CA SER A 50 0.15 -24.72 7.68
C SER A 50 0.46 -23.22 7.70
N ASP A 51 -0.28 -22.44 6.90
CA ASP A 51 -0.33 -20.99 7.02
C ASP A 51 -1.74 -20.57 7.44
N SER A 52 -1.82 -19.89 8.58
CA SER A 52 -3.01 -19.19 9.04
C SER A 52 -3.34 -18.05 8.07
N LYS A 53 -4.21 -18.32 7.10
CA LYS A 53 -4.80 -17.33 6.19
C LYS A 53 -5.74 -16.40 6.96
N PRO A 54 -5.77 -15.09 6.69
CA PRO A 54 -6.85 -14.24 7.16
C PRO A 54 -8.18 -14.67 6.51
N ASP A 55 -9.18 -14.98 7.34
CA ASP A 55 -10.52 -15.36 6.89
C ASP A 55 -11.36 -14.10 6.59
N PHE A 56 -11.69 -13.88 5.33
CA PHE A 56 -12.58 -12.80 4.87
C PHE A 56 -14.06 -13.26 4.78
N ALA A 57 -14.39 -14.49 5.15
CA ALA A 57 -15.74 -15.05 5.05
C ALA A 57 -16.74 -14.46 6.07
N GLU A 58 -16.28 -13.87 7.17
CA GLU A 58 -17.15 -13.33 8.23
C GLU A 58 -18.01 -12.12 7.80
N PHE A 59 -17.65 -11.41 6.73
CA PHE A 59 -18.34 -10.16 6.36
C PHE A 59 -19.67 -10.35 5.61
N ARG A 60 -20.12 -11.59 5.34
CA ARG A 60 -21.42 -11.83 4.69
C ARG A 60 -22.62 -11.88 5.64
N HIS A 61 -22.42 -11.93 6.95
CA HIS A 61 -23.52 -12.19 7.90
C HIS A 61 -23.49 -11.36 9.18
N VAL A 62 -23.26 -10.05 9.10
CA VAL A 62 -23.54 -9.15 10.24
C VAL A 62 -24.31 -7.92 9.78
N ALA A 63 -25.54 -8.15 9.34
CA ALA A 63 -26.60 -7.16 9.43
C ALA A 63 -27.76 -7.84 10.15
N LEU A 64 -28.17 -7.24 11.28
CA LEU A 64 -29.23 -7.67 12.20
C LEU A 64 -28.84 -8.75 13.22
N GLN A 65 -28.46 -8.36 14.43
CA GLN A 65 -29.19 -8.75 15.65
C GLN A 65 -28.66 -8.04 16.92
N GLU A 66 -29.55 -8.01 17.91
CA GLU A 66 -29.69 -7.03 18.98
C GLU A 66 -28.79 -7.28 20.20
N VAL A 67 -28.64 -6.22 20.99
CA VAL A 67 -27.96 -6.17 22.29
C VAL A 67 -28.75 -6.91 23.36
N VAL A 68 -28.15 -7.87 24.10
CA VAL A 68 -28.48 -8.18 25.50
C VAL A 68 -27.25 -8.65 26.30
N ASN A 69 -27.16 -8.11 27.53
CA ASN A 69 -26.19 -8.20 28.63
C ASN A 69 -25.49 -9.54 28.97
N GLY A 70 -24.28 -9.44 29.57
CA GLY A 70 -23.77 -10.45 30.52
C GLY A 70 -22.27 -10.38 30.86
N VAL A 71 -21.92 -9.93 32.07
CA VAL A 71 -20.56 -9.79 32.64
C VAL A 71 -19.96 -11.12 33.10
N ARG A 72 -18.66 -11.38 32.85
CA ARG A 72 -17.78 -12.18 33.76
C ARG A 72 -16.33 -11.68 33.74
N LYS A 73 -15.75 -11.55 34.94
CA LYS A 73 -14.32 -11.29 35.25
C LYS A 73 -13.52 -12.60 35.24
N PRO A 74 -12.19 -12.58 35.07
CA PRO A 74 -11.31 -13.64 35.56
C PRO A 74 -10.59 -13.24 36.85
N ASP A 75 -10.52 -14.22 37.75
CA ASP A 75 -9.84 -14.22 39.03
C ASP A 75 -8.36 -14.66 38.87
N SER A 76 -7.66 -14.33 39.94
CA SER A 76 -6.25 -14.33 40.29
C SER A 76 -5.54 -15.70 40.46
N ARG A 77 -4.21 -15.59 40.62
CA ARG A 77 -3.25 -16.38 41.46
C ARG A 77 -2.24 -17.27 40.70
N LEU A 78 -0.93 -16.94 40.80
CA LEU A 78 0.10 -17.39 41.79
C LEU A 78 0.80 -18.68 41.29
N ARG A 79 2.10 -18.97 41.47
CA ARG A 79 3.32 -18.37 42.06
C ARG A 79 4.48 -19.35 41.75
N ASP A 80 5.72 -18.88 41.95
CA ASP A 80 6.97 -19.63 42.22
C ASP A 80 7.56 -20.51 41.09
N GLY A 81 8.85 -20.51 40.75
CA GLY A 81 10.06 -20.00 41.38
C GLY A 81 11.09 -21.14 41.52
N LYS A 82 12.27 -21.06 40.89
CA LYS A 82 13.56 -21.59 41.42
C LYS A 82 14.79 -21.28 40.55
N LYS A 83 15.86 -20.89 41.25
CA LYS A 83 17.24 -20.61 40.80
C LYS A 83 18.09 -21.89 40.83
N VAL A 84 19.16 -21.95 40.01
CA VAL A 84 20.41 -22.69 40.29
C VAL A 84 21.64 -21.84 39.86
N LYS A 85 22.76 -21.99 40.58
CA LYS A 85 24.01 -21.20 40.61
C LYS A 85 25.21 -22.01 40.10
N LYS A 86 26.21 -21.29 39.53
CA LYS A 86 27.71 -21.45 39.54
C LYS A 86 28.32 -22.77 39.00
N GLU A 87 29.55 -22.82 38.43
CA GLU A 87 30.82 -22.21 38.84
C GLU A 87 31.94 -22.23 37.75
N TYR A 88 33.10 -21.63 38.08
CA TYR A 88 34.27 -21.23 37.28
C TYR A 88 35.37 -22.31 37.07
N GLY A 89 36.27 -22.09 36.10
CA GLY A 89 37.63 -22.69 36.09
C GLY A 89 38.60 -22.04 35.06
N VAL A 90 39.74 -21.52 35.53
CA VAL A 90 40.85 -20.89 34.77
C VAL A 90 42.19 -21.54 35.15
N ARG A 91 43.12 -21.67 34.19
CA ARG A 91 44.62 -21.67 34.21
C ARG A 91 45.13 -22.67 33.15
N GLY A 92 46.17 -22.49 32.32
CA GLY A 92 47.29 -21.54 32.21
C GLY A 92 48.57 -22.34 31.85
N GLY A 93 49.38 -21.91 30.86
CA GLY A 93 50.77 -22.42 30.67
C GLY A 93 51.29 -22.56 29.22
N ALA A 94 52.36 -21.84 28.89
CA ALA A 94 53.35 -22.03 27.81
C ALA A 94 54.76 -21.95 28.45
N PRO A 95 55.95 -22.08 27.80
CA PRO A 95 56.29 -22.19 26.36
C PRO A 95 57.46 -23.17 26.00
N GLY A 96 57.87 -23.27 24.73
CA GLY A 96 59.12 -23.93 24.28
C GLY A 96 59.32 -23.96 22.75
N VAL A 97 60.55 -23.78 22.26
CA VAL A 97 60.92 -23.22 20.93
C VAL A 97 61.68 -24.21 20.00
N HIS A 98 61.56 -23.98 18.68
CA HIS A 98 62.45 -24.31 17.52
C HIS A 98 62.50 -25.74 16.90
N LYS A 99 62.10 -25.83 15.61
CA LYS A 99 63.03 -26.12 14.48
C LYS A 99 62.40 -25.83 13.11
N LEU A 100 63.25 -25.38 12.17
CA LEU A 100 62.98 -25.03 10.76
C LEU A 100 62.99 -26.26 9.82
N GLU A 101 62.55 -26.00 8.57
CA GLU A 101 62.57 -26.79 7.34
C GLU A 101 61.32 -27.68 7.14
N SER A 102 60.52 -27.57 6.08
CA SER A 102 60.89 -27.51 4.66
C SER A 102 59.63 -27.31 3.77
N ALA A 103 59.87 -26.89 2.52
CA ALA A 103 58.97 -26.96 1.35
C ALA A 103 57.62 -26.20 1.39
N ARG A 104 57.60 -24.98 0.83
CA ARG A 104 56.35 -24.35 0.38
C ARG A 104 55.79 -25.11 -0.82
N LYS A 105 54.83 -25.99 -0.57
CA LYS A 105 53.84 -26.41 -1.54
C LYS A 105 52.89 -25.22 -1.72
N ILE A 106 52.77 -24.70 -2.95
CA ILE A 106 51.67 -23.81 -3.29
C ILE A 106 50.42 -24.70 -3.28
N GLU A 107 49.78 -24.79 -2.12
CA GLU A 107 48.40 -25.26 -2.05
C GLU A 107 47.54 -24.15 -2.63
N ILE A 108 47.09 -24.40 -3.86
CA ILE A 108 45.90 -23.74 -4.38
C ILE A 108 44.79 -24.14 -3.42
N PHE A 109 44.43 -23.23 -2.51
CA PHE A 109 43.19 -23.32 -1.75
C PHE A 109 42.07 -23.24 -2.79
N SER A 110 41.63 -24.39 -3.29
CA SER A 110 40.32 -24.55 -3.89
C SER A 110 39.31 -24.41 -2.75
N GLY A 111 39.08 -23.18 -2.33
CA GLY A 111 37.87 -22.82 -1.60
C GLY A 111 36.70 -23.02 -2.54
N GLY A 112 36.27 -24.28 -2.68
CA GLY A 112 34.98 -24.61 -3.22
C GLY A 112 33.95 -24.03 -2.27
N VAL A 113 33.57 -22.78 -2.51
CA VAL A 113 32.28 -22.29 -2.04
C VAL A 113 31.27 -23.23 -2.67
N ASP A 114 30.44 -23.90 -1.87
CA ASP A 114 29.41 -24.83 -2.33
C ASP A 114 28.40 -24.07 -3.21
N VAL A 115 28.74 -23.88 -4.49
CA VAL A 115 27.94 -23.12 -5.47
C VAL A 115 26.52 -23.70 -5.55
N GLU A 116 26.36 -25.00 -5.40
CA GLU A 116 25.05 -25.67 -5.36
C GLU A 116 24.21 -25.28 -4.13
N ARG A 117 24.83 -25.07 -2.96
CA ARG A 117 24.13 -24.65 -1.75
C ARG A 117 23.75 -23.18 -1.80
N GLU A 118 24.63 -22.34 -2.32
CA GLU A 118 24.37 -20.91 -2.55
C GLU A 118 23.23 -20.73 -3.56
N THR A 119 23.26 -21.46 -4.68
CA THR A 119 22.22 -21.41 -5.72
C THR A 119 20.88 -21.96 -5.23
N ALA A 120 20.86 -23.05 -4.46
CA ALA A 120 19.62 -23.57 -3.86
C ALA A 120 19.01 -22.59 -2.85
N LYS A 121 19.85 -21.91 -2.05
CA LYS A 121 19.40 -20.86 -1.12
C LYS A 121 18.80 -19.67 -1.88
N VAL A 122 19.50 -19.17 -2.90
CA VAL A 122 19.01 -18.06 -3.75
C VAL A 122 17.69 -18.43 -4.44
N ALA A 123 17.55 -19.66 -4.94
CA ALA A 123 16.30 -20.14 -5.53
C ALA A 123 15.16 -20.21 -4.50
N GLY A 124 15.43 -20.71 -3.29
CA GLY A 124 14.46 -20.74 -2.19
C GLY A 124 14.02 -19.33 -1.75
N ASP A 125 14.97 -18.40 -1.61
CA ASP A 125 14.68 -17.01 -1.25
C ASP A 125 13.85 -16.31 -2.34
N THR A 126 14.16 -16.58 -3.61
CA THR A 126 13.40 -16.06 -4.77
C THR A 126 11.96 -16.56 -4.78
N ALA A 127 11.75 -17.88 -4.58
CA ALA A 127 10.41 -18.47 -4.51
C ALA A 127 9.61 -17.92 -3.32
N ALA A 128 10.26 -17.67 -2.18
CA ALA A 128 9.62 -17.05 -1.02
C ALA A 128 9.21 -15.59 -1.28
N VAL A 129 10.04 -14.80 -1.98
CA VAL A 129 9.70 -13.44 -2.41
C VAL A 129 8.52 -13.45 -3.36
N GLU A 130 8.53 -14.32 -4.37
CA GLU A 130 7.42 -14.46 -5.32
C GLU A 130 6.12 -14.84 -4.61
N GLY A 131 6.17 -15.83 -3.71
CA GLY A 131 5.02 -16.22 -2.88
C GLY A 131 4.47 -15.07 -2.03
N ARG A 132 5.34 -14.21 -1.46
CA ARG A 132 4.91 -13.01 -0.73
C ARG A 132 4.30 -11.95 -1.64
N CYS A 133 4.84 -11.74 -2.85
CA CYS A 133 4.25 -10.85 -3.84
C CYS A 133 2.83 -11.31 -4.21
N GLU A 134 2.61 -12.60 -4.47
CA GLU A 134 1.28 -13.14 -4.74
C GLU A 134 0.33 -12.95 -3.57
N ALA A 135 0.80 -13.19 -2.34
CA ALA A 135 0.00 -12.99 -1.14
C ALA A 135 -0.40 -11.51 -0.97
N LEU A 136 0.52 -10.57 -1.19
CA LEU A 136 0.25 -9.13 -1.15
C LEU A 136 -0.76 -8.72 -2.22
N LEU A 137 -0.59 -9.17 -3.47
CA LEU A 137 -1.53 -8.90 -4.56
C LEU A 137 -2.92 -9.45 -4.24
N LYS A 138 -2.99 -10.65 -3.65
CA LYS A 138 -4.25 -11.21 -3.20
C LYS A 138 -4.92 -10.34 -2.13
N VAL A 139 -4.18 -9.83 -1.14
CA VAL A 139 -4.72 -8.90 -0.13
C VAL A 139 -5.27 -7.64 -0.81
N MET A 140 -4.59 -7.11 -1.83
CA MET A 140 -5.07 -5.93 -2.58
C MET A 140 -6.36 -6.24 -3.34
N ASP A 141 -6.47 -7.41 -3.96
CA ASP A 141 -7.64 -7.87 -4.70
C ASP A 141 -8.85 -8.12 -3.79
N ASP A 142 -8.62 -8.77 -2.66
CA ASP A 142 -9.64 -9.01 -1.63
C ASP A 142 -10.13 -7.67 -1.05
N MET A 143 -9.22 -6.75 -0.74
CA MET A 143 -9.54 -5.41 -0.26
C MET A 143 -10.35 -4.62 -1.29
N ALA A 144 -9.93 -4.60 -2.55
CA ALA A 144 -10.64 -3.91 -3.62
C ALA A 144 -12.08 -4.46 -3.77
N SER A 145 -12.22 -5.79 -3.78
CA SER A 145 -13.52 -6.46 -3.91
C SER A 145 -14.44 -6.21 -2.71
N ALA A 146 -13.88 -6.17 -1.49
CA ALA A 146 -14.64 -5.90 -0.26
C ALA A 146 -15.09 -4.44 -0.14
N LEU A 147 -14.38 -3.50 -0.79
CA LEU A 147 -14.73 -2.09 -0.83
C LEU A 147 -15.79 -1.76 -1.90
N ASP A 148 -15.86 -2.52 -2.99
CA ASP A 148 -16.80 -2.29 -4.10
C ASP A 148 -18.29 -2.17 -3.72
N PRO A 149 -18.86 -2.97 -2.78
CA PRO A 149 -20.27 -2.84 -2.42
C PRO A 149 -20.56 -1.65 -1.49
N LEU A 150 -19.54 -0.96 -0.98
CA LEU A 150 -19.75 0.17 -0.07
C LEU A 150 -20.43 1.33 -0.81
N SER A 151 -21.42 1.90 -0.15
CA SER A 151 -22.16 3.06 -0.67
C SER A 151 -21.85 4.30 0.16
N PHE A 152 -21.80 5.43 -0.53
CA PHE A 152 -21.49 6.72 0.06
C PHE A 152 -22.67 7.68 -0.15
N ASN A 153 -22.83 8.62 0.78
CA ASN A 153 -23.83 9.66 0.70
C ASN A 153 -23.55 10.62 -0.47
N SER A 154 -24.53 11.48 -0.76
CA SER A 154 -24.50 12.41 -1.90
C SER A 154 -23.35 13.43 -1.89
N SER A 155 -22.63 13.60 -0.77
CA SER A 155 -21.41 14.43 -0.74
C SER A 155 -20.23 13.79 -1.47
N VAL A 156 -20.30 12.48 -1.73
CA VAL A 156 -19.39 11.72 -2.59
C VAL A 156 -20.12 11.43 -3.90
N ALA A 157 -19.72 12.11 -4.97
CA ALA A 157 -20.32 11.94 -6.29
C ALA A 157 -19.57 10.90 -7.14
N PHE A 158 -18.26 10.75 -6.92
CA PHE A 158 -17.42 9.79 -7.62
C PHE A 158 -16.48 9.09 -6.64
N VAL A 159 -16.30 7.78 -6.86
CA VAL A 159 -15.34 6.95 -6.14
C VAL A 159 -14.48 6.25 -7.18
N TYR A 160 -13.17 6.44 -7.08
CA TYR A 160 -12.21 5.74 -7.93
C TYR A 160 -11.44 4.72 -7.10
N ASN A 161 -11.30 3.52 -7.66
CA ASN A 161 -10.44 2.46 -7.10
C ASN A 161 -9.32 2.12 -8.09
N PRO A 162 -8.11 2.70 -7.96
CA PRO A 162 -6.97 2.41 -8.84
C PRO A 162 -6.49 0.97 -8.77
N LEU A 163 -6.83 0.20 -7.73
CA LEU A 163 -6.48 -1.22 -7.69
C LEU A 163 -7.22 -2.04 -8.75
N HIS A 164 -8.32 -1.52 -9.31
CA HIS A 164 -9.00 -2.10 -10.47
C HIS A 164 -8.39 -1.62 -11.79
N TYR A 165 -8.47 -0.31 -12.05
CA TYR A 165 -8.15 0.25 -13.37
C TYR A 165 -6.65 0.48 -13.60
N ALA A 166 -5.86 0.66 -12.53
CA ALA A 166 -4.39 0.78 -12.57
C ALA A 166 -3.73 -0.46 -11.94
N ARG A 167 -4.39 -1.62 -12.08
CA ARG A 167 -3.93 -2.91 -11.56
C ARG A 167 -2.54 -3.27 -12.07
N LYS A 168 -2.30 -3.19 -13.39
CA LYS A 168 -1.03 -3.61 -14.01
C LYS A 168 0.20 -2.87 -13.43
N PRO A 169 0.23 -1.53 -13.36
CA PRO A 169 1.39 -0.84 -12.76
C PRO A 169 1.46 -1.00 -11.23
N HIS A 170 0.33 -1.20 -10.54
CA HIS A 170 0.37 -1.56 -9.13
C HIS A 170 1.02 -2.93 -8.91
N GLU A 171 0.69 -3.90 -9.75
CA GLU A 171 1.29 -5.23 -9.73
C GLU A 171 2.79 -5.18 -10.05
N GLU A 172 3.18 -4.41 -11.05
CA GLU A 172 4.60 -4.17 -11.37
C GLU A 172 5.36 -3.59 -10.15
N TYR A 173 4.76 -2.62 -9.43
CA TYR A 173 5.32 -2.07 -8.19
C TYR A 173 5.50 -3.15 -7.10
N VAL A 174 4.47 -3.97 -6.85
CA VAL A 174 4.51 -5.02 -5.82
C VAL A 174 5.53 -6.10 -6.19
N ARG A 175 5.52 -6.59 -7.43
CA ARG A 175 6.47 -7.63 -7.87
C ARG A 175 7.92 -7.16 -7.79
N LYS A 176 8.16 -5.88 -8.08
CA LYS A 176 9.51 -5.32 -8.08
C LYS A 176 10.03 -4.98 -6.69
N TYR A 177 9.15 -4.56 -5.77
CA TYR A 177 9.58 -3.95 -4.52
C TYR A 177 8.87 -4.45 -3.24
N GLY A 178 7.77 -5.20 -3.34
CA GLY A 178 6.91 -5.53 -2.20
C GLY A 178 7.17 -6.87 -1.50
N GLY A 179 7.71 -7.88 -2.18
CA GLY A 179 7.88 -9.24 -1.63
C GLY A 179 9.01 -9.41 -0.59
N LYS A 180 9.45 -8.33 0.05
CA LYS A 180 10.60 -8.30 0.97
C LYS A 180 10.15 -7.95 2.38
N GLU A 181 10.91 -8.43 3.35
CA GLU A 181 10.87 -7.85 4.70
C GLU A 181 11.55 -6.49 4.67
N VAL A 182 11.02 -5.52 5.42
CA VAL A 182 11.53 -4.14 5.40
C VAL A 182 11.86 -3.63 6.79
N GLU A 183 12.78 -2.68 6.87
CA GLU A 183 13.06 -1.98 8.13
C GLU A 183 11.88 -1.08 8.53
N CYS A 184 11.30 -0.38 7.55
CA CYS A 184 10.26 0.62 7.78
C CYS A 184 9.12 0.54 6.77
N LEU A 185 7.90 0.28 7.25
CA LEU A 185 6.68 0.38 6.44
C LEU A 185 6.12 1.80 6.52
N LEU A 186 6.16 2.53 5.40
CA LEU A 186 5.57 3.86 5.27
C LEU A 186 4.12 3.74 4.79
N VAL A 187 3.18 4.29 5.57
CA VAL A 187 1.75 4.20 5.28
C VAL A 187 1.16 5.58 4.99
N GLY A 188 0.71 5.79 3.76
CA GLY A 188 -0.09 6.95 3.36
C GLY A 188 -1.58 6.78 3.66
N MET A 189 -2.35 7.86 3.49
CA MET A 189 -3.79 7.85 3.75
C MET A 189 -4.57 7.19 2.61
N ASN A 190 -4.58 7.81 1.44
CA ASN A 190 -5.29 7.36 0.25
C ASN A 190 -4.74 8.04 -1.02
N PRO A 191 -5.10 7.59 -2.24
CA PRO A 191 -4.61 8.19 -3.48
C PRO A 191 -4.85 9.70 -3.58
N GLY A 192 -3.87 10.41 -4.14
CA GLY A 192 -4.10 11.72 -4.73
C GLY A 192 -4.58 11.61 -6.18
N PRO A 193 -5.32 12.63 -6.69
CA PRO A 193 -5.95 12.58 -8.02
C PRO A 193 -4.96 12.59 -9.20
N PHE A 194 -3.71 12.98 -8.97
CA PHE A 194 -2.68 13.07 -10.02
C PHE A 194 -1.48 12.14 -9.77
N GLY A 195 -1.48 11.39 -8.68
CA GLY A 195 -0.46 10.39 -8.35
C GLY A 195 -1.03 8.99 -8.48
N MET A 196 -1.28 8.32 -7.35
CA MET A 196 -1.74 6.92 -7.33
C MET A 196 -3.04 6.70 -8.14
N ALA A 197 -3.95 7.66 -8.20
CA ALA A 197 -5.14 7.54 -9.04
C ALA A 197 -4.82 7.51 -10.55
N GLN A 198 -3.65 7.96 -10.96
CA GLN A 198 -3.19 7.88 -12.36
C GLN A 198 -2.24 6.71 -12.59
N THR A 199 -1.51 6.27 -11.57
CA THR A 199 -0.36 5.36 -11.74
C THR A 199 -0.50 4.02 -11.04
N GLY A 200 -1.46 3.86 -10.13
CA GLY A 200 -1.55 2.67 -9.27
C GLY A 200 -0.49 2.60 -8.16
N VAL A 201 0.50 3.48 -8.16
CA VAL A 201 1.61 3.47 -7.18
C VAL A 201 1.35 4.48 -6.04
N PRO A 202 1.52 4.10 -4.76
CA PRO A 202 1.39 5.04 -3.64
C PRO A 202 2.26 6.30 -3.82
N PHE A 203 1.69 7.48 -3.57
CA PHE A 203 2.34 8.78 -3.85
C PHE A 203 2.88 8.89 -5.29
N GLY A 204 2.34 8.12 -6.24
CA GLY A 204 2.98 7.85 -7.53
C GLY A 204 2.87 8.99 -8.52
N ASP A 205 3.70 10.01 -8.37
CA ASP A 205 3.91 11.04 -9.40
C ASP A 205 4.35 10.39 -10.72
N SER A 206 3.67 10.72 -11.81
CA SER A 206 3.77 9.99 -13.08
C SER A 206 5.18 9.91 -13.65
N VAL A 207 5.97 10.98 -13.53
CA VAL A 207 7.35 11.03 -14.01
C VAL A 207 8.26 10.18 -13.13
N LEU A 208 8.19 10.33 -11.80
CA LEU A 208 9.04 9.55 -10.89
C LEU A 208 8.69 8.06 -10.90
N VAL A 209 7.42 7.71 -11.13
CA VAL A 209 7.02 6.32 -11.33
C VAL A 209 7.70 5.72 -12.56
N ARG A 210 7.77 6.44 -13.68
CA ARG A 210 8.45 5.95 -14.90
C ARG A 210 9.97 6.01 -14.82
N GLU A 211 10.51 7.11 -14.31
CA GLU A 211 11.94 7.43 -14.48
C GLU A 211 12.77 7.00 -13.28
N PHE A 212 12.19 6.96 -12.08
CA PHE A 212 12.89 6.55 -10.86
C PHE A 212 12.50 5.13 -10.42
N LEU A 213 11.20 4.81 -10.39
CA LEU A 213 10.73 3.46 -10.05
C LEU A 213 10.79 2.49 -11.23
N HIS A 214 10.98 2.99 -12.45
CA HIS A 214 10.93 2.23 -13.71
C HIS A 214 9.72 1.28 -13.77
N ILE A 215 8.54 1.86 -13.58
CA ILE A 215 7.23 1.23 -13.76
C ILE A 215 6.59 1.83 -15.00
N SER A 216 6.14 0.98 -15.92
CA SER A 216 5.71 1.41 -17.25
C SER A 216 4.42 0.76 -17.76
N SER A 217 3.85 -0.18 -17.00
CA SER A 217 2.63 -0.88 -17.37
C SER A 217 1.44 0.07 -17.59
N GLU A 218 0.60 -0.26 -18.57
CA GLU A 218 -0.56 0.53 -18.96
C GLU A 218 -1.65 0.60 -17.88
N VAL A 219 -2.44 1.66 -17.93
CA VAL A 219 -3.60 1.88 -17.08
C VAL A 219 -4.85 1.80 -17.96
N ASP A 220 -5.85 1.06 -17.50
CA ASP A 220 -7.11 0.79 -18.22
C ASP A 220 -8.22 1.70 -17.64
N PRO A 221 -8.44 2.94 -18.14
CA PRO A 221 -9.24 3.95 -17.45
C PRO A 221 -10.68 3.47 -17.16
N PRO A 222 -11.27 3.86 -16.02
CA PRO A 222 -12.64 3.49 -15.70
C PRO A 222 -13.64 4.16 -16.68
N GLU A 223 -14.73 3.46 -16.99
CA GLU A 223 -15.76 3.96 -17.93
C GLU A 223 -16.41 5.26 -17.46
N ILE A 224 -16.65 5.38 -16.15
CA ILE A 224 -17.30 6.54 -15.54
C ILE A 224 -16.23 7.39 -14.85
N MET A 225 -16.03 8.60 -15.37
CA MET A 225 -15.08 9.55 -14.84
C MET A 225 -15.70 10.92 -14.63
N HIS A 226 -15.26 11.59 -13.57
CA HIS A 226 -15.52 13.01 -13.40
C HIS A 226 -14.77 13.81 -14.48
N PRO A 227 -15.42 14.70 -15.25
CA PRO A 227 -14.79 15.41 -16.39
C PRO A 227 -13.51 16.19 -16.04
N LYS A 228 -13.43 16.76 -14.83
CA LYS A 228 -12.24 17.49 -14.34
C LYS A 228 -11.15 16.59 -13.75
N ARG A 229 -11.37 15.28 -13.68
CA ARG A 229 -10.46 14.29 -13.08
C ARG A 229 -10.43 13.02 -13.97
N PRO A 230 -10.08 13.16 -15.26
CA PRO A 230 -9.91 12.01 -16.11
C PRO A 230 -8.71 11.18 -15.63
N ILE A 231 -8.79 9.86 -15.81
CA ILE A 231 -7.66 8.95 -15.67
C ILE A 231 -7.04 8.78 -17.05
N ILE A 232 -5.80 9.22 -17.17
CA ILE A 232 -5.01 9.20 -18.42
C ILE A 232 -3.68 8.46 -18.24
N GLY A 233 -3.53 7.76 -17.12
CA GLY A 233 -2.41 6.88 -16.85
C GLY A 233 -1.10 7.61 -16.57
N LEU A 234 0.00 6.91 -16.85
CA LEU A 234 1.35 7.41 -16.67
C LEU A 234 1.63 8.67 -17.51
N ASN A 235 0.90 8.94 -18.60
CA ASN A 235 1.11 10.15 -19.40
C ASN A 235 0.45 11.40 -18.81
N CYS A 236 -0.07 11.35 -17.58
CA CYS A 236 -0.66 12.50 -16.92
C CYS A 236 0.35 13.67 -16.84
N PRO A 237 0.05 14.84 -17.46
CA PRO A 237 0.96 15.98 -17.46
C PRO A 237 0.94 16.72 -16.13
N ARG A 238 -0.08 16.47 -15.29
CA ARG A 238 -0.19 17.06 -13.96
C ARG A 238 0.65 16.25 -12.99
N ARG A 239 1.60 16.92 -12.36
CA ARG A 239 2.48 16.33 -11.36
C ARG A 239 1.86 16.37 -9.97
N GLU A 240 2.02 15.31 -9.19
CA GLU A 240 1.53 15.27 -7.80
C GLU A 240 2.59 15.84 -6.87
N VAL A 241 2.34 16.98 -6.23
CA VAL A 241 3.33 17.64 -5.35
C VAL A 241 3.76 16.77 -4.18
N SER A 242 2.81 16.07 -3.56
CA SER A 242 3.09 15.12 -2.46
C SER A 242 4.04 14.01 -2.93
N GLY A 243 3.75 13.41 -4.09
CA GLY A 243 4.56 12.38 -4.70
C GLY A 243 5.95 12.86 -5.11
N GLN A 244 6.04 14.03 -5.73
CA GLN A 244 7.32 14.65 -6.10
C GLN A 244 8.23 14.86 -4.89
N ARG A 245 7.69 15.36 -3.78
CA ARG A 245 8.46 15.57 -2.56
C ARG A 245 8.95 14.24 -1.98
N LEU A 246 8.07 13.25 -1.88
CA LEU A 246 8.41 11.97 -1.27
C LEU A 246 9.39 11.16 -2.12
N TRP A 247 9.06 10.91 -3.39
CA TRP A 247 9.92 10.12 -4.27
C TRP A 247 11.17 10.89 -4.71
N GLY A 248 11.09 12.22 -4.80
CA GLY A 248 12.26 13.06 -5.04
C GLY A 248 13.24 13.05 -3.86
N TRP A 249 12.74 13.04 -2.62
CA TRP A 249 13.58 12.82 -1.43
C TRP A 249 14.24 11.44 -1.47
N ALA A 250 13.47 10.38 -1.75
CA ALA A 250 14.02 9.03 -1.87
C ALA A 250 15.12 8.95 -2.96
N GLN A 251 14.87 9.54 -4.13
CA GLN A 251 15.85 9.61 -5.21
C GLN A 251 17.12 10.37 -4.78
N ALA A 252 16.98 11.53 -4.14
CA ALA A 252 18.11 12.34 -3.71
C ALA A 252 18.94 11.65 -2.62
N ARG A 253 18.30 10.95 -1.68
CA ARG A 253 18.98 10.34 -0.53
C ARG A 253 19.59 8.97 -0.84
N PHE A 254 18.91 8.15 -1.63
CA PHE A 254 19.28 6.75 -1.87
C PHE A 254 19.80 6.48 -3.29
N GLY A 255 19.68 7.45 -4.20
CA GLY A 255 20.14 7.35 -5.59
C GLY A 255 19.26 6.47 -6.48
N THR A 256 18.93 5.27 -6.03
CA THR A 256 18.08 4.30 -6.77
C THR A 256 16.84 3.91 -5.98
N ALA A 257 15.77 3.56 -6.69
CA ALA A 257 14.53 3.08 -6.07
C ALA A 257 14.75 1.79 -5.27
N SER A 258 15.60 0.87 -5.76
CA SER A 258 15.90 -0.38 -5.05
C SER A 258 16.62 -0.12 -3.73
N ALA A 259 17.63 0.77 -3.69
CA ALA A 259 18.34 1.08 -2.45
C ALA A 259 17.42 1.67 -1.37
N PHE A 260 16.43 2.47 -1.76
CA PHE A 260 15.39 2.94 -0.86
C PHE A 260 14.42 1.81 -0.48
N LEU A 261 13.90 1.08 -1.47
CA LEU A 261 12.82 0.10 -1.27
C LEU A 261 13.29 -1.25 -0.67
N ASP A 262 14.61 -1.44 -0.53
CA ASP A 262 15.19 -2.53 0.26
C ASP A 262 15.09 -2.28 1.77
N GLN A 263 14.95 -1.03 2.19
CA GLN A 263 14.80 -0.64 3.59
C GLN A 263 13.37 -0.16 3.91
N PHE A 264 12.73 0.51 2.97
CA PHE A 264 11.40 1.06 3.12
C PHE A 264 10.42 0.37 2.18
N TRP A 265 9.15 0.27 2.55
CA TRP A 265 8.11 0.03 1.55
C TRP A 265 6.95 0.98 1.77
N ILE A 266 6.34 1.45 0.69
CA ILE A 266 5.26 2.43 0.75
C ILE A 266 3.94 1.77 0.39
N HIS A 267 2.95 1.96 1.25
CA HIS A 267 1.60 1.47 1.09
C HIS A 267 0.59 2.58 1.41
N ASN A 268 -0.62 2.53 0.84
CA ASN A 268 -1.72 3.43 1.21
C ASN A 268 -2.75 2.66 2.03
N TYR A 269 -3.15 3.19 3.18
CA TYR A 269 -4.14 2.55 4.04
C TYR A 269 -5.48 2.29 3.33
N CYS A 270 -6.02 3.30 2.64
CA CYS A 270 -7.25 3.17 1.87
C CYS A 270 -6.92 3.34 0.38
N PRO A 271 -7.33 2.42 -0.51
CA PRO A 271 -7.05 2.56 -1.93
C PRO A 271 -8.02 3.51 -2.64
N LEU A 272 -9.11 3.95 -2.00
CA LEU A 272 -10.15 4.72 -2.68
C LEU A 272 -9.84 6.23 -2.74
N LEU A 273 -10.19 6.85 -3.87
CA LEU A 273 -10.25 8.30 -4.03
C LEU A 273 -11.72 8.74 -4.11
N PHE A 274 -12.12 9.66 -3.24
CA PHE A 274 -13.47 10.21 -3.20
C PHE A 274 -13.49 11.64 -3.75
N MET A 275 -14.52 11.96 -4.53
CA MET A 275 -14.68 13.30 -5.11
C MET A 275 -16.12 13.79 -4.99
N GLU A 276 -16.24 15.09 -4.73
CA GLU A 276 -17.50 15.82 -4.81
C GLU A 276 -17.91 16.03 -6.28
N SER A 277 -19.17 16.42 -6.53
CA SER A 277 -19.68 16.71 -7.88
C SER A 277 -18.93 17.83 -8.62
N SER A 278 -18.19 18.67 -7.89
CA SER A 278 -17.32 19.70 -8.43
C SER A 278 -15.96 19.17 -8.94
N GLY A 279 -15.62 17.91 -8.61
CA GLY A 279 -14.32 17.29 -8.82
C GLY A 279 -13.32 17.59 -7.69
N LYS A 280 -13.76 18.25 -6.62
CA LYS A 280 -12.93 18.49 -5.44
C LYS A 280 -12.67 17.18 -4.71
N ASN A 281 -11.41 16.98 -4.31
CA ASN A 281 -11.02 15.80 -3.52
C ASN A 281 -11.67 15.84 -2.14
N ARG A 282 -12.24 14.71 -1.73
CA ARG A 282 -12.80 14.48 -0.39
C ARG A 282 -11.97 13.38 0.29
N THR A 283 -11.22 13.76 1.31
CA THR A 283 -10.36 12.82 2.04
C THR A 283 -11.20 11.97 3.01
N PRO A 284 -10.74 10.75 3.38
CA PRO A 284 -11.48 9.87 4.28
C PRO A 284 -11.95 10.51 5.59
N ASP A 285 -11.16 11.43 6.17
CA ASP A 285 -11.53 12.16 7.39
C ASP A 285 -12.82 13.00 7.24
N LYS A 286 -13.17 13.40 6.02
CA LYS A 286 -14.36 14.21 5.71
C LYS A 286 -15.61 13.38 5.43
N LEU A 287 -15.50 12.05 5.37
CA LEU A 287 -16.66 11.17 5.23
C LEU A 287 -17.50 11.17 6.51
N SER A 288 -18.72 10.67 6.47
CA SER A 288 -19.53 10.48 7.68
C SER A 288 -18.89 9.44 8.61
N LYS A 289 -19.31 9.41 9.87
CA LYS A 289 -18.80 8.43 10.85
C LYS A 289 -19.05 6.99 10.38
N ALA A 290 -20.23 6.71 9.83
CA ALA A 290 -20.59 5.38 9.34
C ALA A 290 -19.72 4.95 8.15
N GLU A 291 -19.57 5.81 7.13
CA GLU A 291 -18.72 5.52 5.96
C GLU A 291 -17.26 5.29 6.35
N ARG A 292 -16.73 6.10 7.28
CA ARG A 292 -15.36 5.89 7.80
C ARG A 292 -15.22 4.56 8.51
N ALA A 293 -16.22 4.13 9.28
CA ALA A 293 -16.19 2.85 9.97
C ALA A 293 -16.17 1.69 8.95
N SER A 294 -17.08 1.71 7.97
CA SER A 294 -17.14 0.67 6.94
C SER A 294 -15.85 0.55 6.11
N ILE A 295 -15.22 1.68 5.76
CA ILE A 295 -13.90 1.66 5.10
C ILE A 295 -12.84 1.08 6.05
N ALA A 296 -12.83 1.52 7.31
CA ALA A 296 -11.83 1.12 8.27
C ALA A 296 -11.88 -0.38 8.58
N ASP A 297 -13.08 -0.98 8.63
CA ASP A 297 -13.25 -2.41 8.86
C ASP A 297 -12.50 -3.24 7.81
N VAL A 298 -12.62 -2.87 6.53
CA VAL A 298 -11.92 -3.54 5.43
C VAL A 298 -10.42 -3.20 5.41
N CYS A 299 -10.09 -1.91 5.48
CA CYS A 299 -8.70 -1.44 5.34
C CYS A 299 -7.81 -1.88 6.52
N ASN A 300 -8.37 -2.03 7.73
CA ASN A 300 -7.62 -2.54 8.88
C ASN A 300 -7.22 -4.01 8.71
N VAL A 301 -8.11 -4.83 8.13
CA VAL A 301 -7.78 -6.25 7.85
C VAL A 301 -6.65 -6.32 6.83
N ALA A 302 -6.76 -5.57 5.73
CA ALA A 302 -5.73 -5.52 4.70
C ALA A 302 -4.38 -5.02 5.23
N LEU A 303 -4.38 -3.94 6.02
CA LEU A 303 -3.13 -3.39 6.59
C LEU A 303 -2.46 -4.38 7.55
N ARG A 304 -3.23 -5.11 8.37
CA ARG A 304 -2.65 -6.16 9.24
C ARG A 304 -1.97 -7.25 8.42
N ALA A 305 -2.62 -7.74 7.38
CA ALA A 305 -2.03 -8.73 6.48
C ALA A 305 -0.75 -8.20 5.79
N VAL A 306 -0.73 -6.93 5.38
CA VAL A 306 0.46 -6.27 4.83
C VAL A 306 1.61 -6.21 5.87
N ILE A 307 1.30 -5.88 7.12
CA ILE A 307 2.28 -5.82 8.21
C ILE A 307 2.86 -7.22 8.47
N ASP A 308 2.01 -8.24 8.52
CA ASP A 308 2.43 -9.63 8.76
C ASP A 308 3.36 -10.15 7.66
N MET A 309 3.12 -9.75 6.40
CA MET A 309 3.95 -10.15 5.25
C MET A 309 5.26 -9.39 5.14
N THR A 310 5.25 -8.08 5.41
CA THR A 310 6.43 -7.20 5.26
C THR A 310 7.30 -7.15 6.53
N LYS A 311 6.79 -7.68 7.65
CA LYS A 311 7.46 -7.79 8.97
C LYS A 311 8.31 -6.57 9.35
N PRO A 312 7.73 -5.36 9.31
CA PRO A 312 8.50 -4.15 9.55
C PRO A 312 8.96 -4.05 11.00
N ARG A 313 10.20 -3.58 11.22
CA ARG A 313 10.65 -3.19 12.58
C ARG A 313 9.89 -1.95 13.07
N LEU A 314 9.62 -1.02 12.14
CA LEU A 314 8.94 0.25 12.40
C LEU A 314 7.82 0.48 11.38
N ILE A 315 6.65 0.93 11.84
CA ILE A 315 5.57 1.38 10.96
C ILE A 315 5.39 2.89 11.13
N VAL A 316 5.45 3.63 10.03
CA VAL A 316 5.35 5.09 10.04
C VAL A 316 4.19 5.58 9.21
N GLY A 317 3.26 6.30 9.85
CA GLY A 317 2.20 7.00 9.16
C GLY A 317 2.71 8.28 8.52
N ILE A 318 2.47 8.45 7.21
CA ILE A 318 2.73 9.72 6.52
C ILE A 318 1.53 10.64 6.79
N GLY A 319 1.66 11.47 7.83
CA GLY A 319 0.61 12.34 8.34
C GLY A 319 -0.24 11.70 9.45
N LYS A 320 -0.96 12.57 10.17
CA LYS A 320 -1.68 12.20 11.40
C LYS A 320 -2.78 11.16 11.18
N TYR A 321 -3.56 11.26 10.10
CA TYR A 321 -4.62 10.29 9.83
C TYR A 321 -4.05 8.87 9.71
N ALA A 322 -3.03 8.68 8.86
CA ALA A 322 -2.39 7.39 8.68
C ALA A 322 -1.74 6.91 9.99
N GLY A 323 -1.09 7.81 10.74
CA GLY A 323 -0.53 7.55 12.07
C GLY A 323 -1.56 6.94 13.04
N GLU A 324 -2.78 7.49 13.07
CA GLU A 324 -3.86 6.95 13.91
C GLU A 324 -4.41 5.62 13.39
N ARG A 325 -4.39 5.36 12.08
CA ARG A 325 -4.82 4.06 11.52
C ARG A 325 -3.81 2.97 11.82
N ILE A 326 -2.52 3.22 11.65
CA ILE A 326 -1.48 2.22 11.91
C ILE A 326 -1.44 1.82 13.38
N LYS A 327 -1.69 2.73 14.33
CA LYS A 327 -1.77 2.42 15.77
C LYS A 327 -2.87 1.40 16.09
N GLN A 328 -3.93 1.35 15.29
CA GLN A 328 -5.04 0.39 15.46
C GLN A 328 -4.76 -0.97 14.81
N CYS A 329 -3.77 -1.03 13.93
CA CYS A 329 -3.43 -2.23 13.16
C CYS A 329 -2.13 -2.88 13.60
N ALA A 330 -1.21 -2.11 14.20
CA ALA A 330 0.08 -2.61 14.62
C ALA A 330 -0.07 -3.67 15.72
N PRO A 331 0.61 -4.82 15.59
CA PRO A 331 0.64 -5.82 16.65
C PRO A 331 1.40 -5.29 17.88
N PRO A 332 1.14 -5.86 19.07
CA PRO A 332 1.86 -5.47 20.28
C PRO A 332 3.38 -5.59 20.12
N GLY A 333 4.12 -4.57 20.56
CA GLY A 333 5.59 -4.58 20.57
C GLY A 333 6.26 -4.03 19.30
N ILE A 334 5.54 -3.84 18.19
CA ILE A 334 6.08 -3.13 17.02
C ILE A 334 6.10 -1.62 17.29
N GLN A 335 7.21 -0.98 16.92
CA GLN A 335 7.33 0.47 17.03
C GLN A 335 6.44 1.15 15.98
N VAL A 336 5.70 2.17 16.40
CA VAL A 336 4.86 2.98 15.52
C VAL A 336 5.17 4.46 15.67
N GLY A 337 5.16 5.20 14.56
CA GLY A 337 5.40 6.64 14.54
C GLY A 337 4.62 7.35 13.44
N ASP A 338 4.73 8.67 13.38
CA ASP A 338 4.22 9.44 12.26
C ASP A 338 5.21 10.54 11.86
N ILE A 339 5.23 10.83 10.56
CA ILE A 339 6.03 11.92 9.97
C ILE A 339 5.12 12.96 9.32
N LEU A 340 5.69 14.12 9.03
CA LEU A 340 5.00 15.21 8.36
C LEU A 340 4.55 14.79 6.95
N HIS A 341 3.26 14.95 6.64
CA HIS A 341 2.77 14.68 5.28
C HIS A 341 3.31 15.71 4.26
N PRO A 342 3.73 15.31 3.05
CA PRO A 342 4.31 16.20 2.03
C PRO A 342 3.32 17.17 1.35
N SER A 343 2.07 17.28 1.82
CA SER A 343 1.03 17.99 1.08
C SER A 343 1.25 19.50 1.16
N PRO A 344 1.11 20.26 0.06
CA PRO A 344 1.22 21.72 0.09
C PRO A 344 0.11 22.39 0.92
N ALA A 345 -0.97 21.68 1.22
CA ALA A 345 -2.04 22.15 2.10
C ALA A 345 -1.57 22.32 3.56
N ASN A 346 -0.44 21.71 3.94
CA ASN A 346 0.19 21.94 5.24
C ASN A 346 1.32 22.97 5.08
N PRO A 347 1.19 24.18 5.66
CA PRO A 347 2.23 25.22 5.55
C PRO A 347 3.61 24.75 6.01
N LYS A 348 3.68 23.87 7.02
CA LYS A 348 4.95 23.32 7.52
C LYS A 348 5.69 22.48 6.47
N ALA A 349 4.96 21.84 5.56
CA ALA A 349 5.54 21.01 4.49
C ALA A 349 6.05 21.85 3.30
N ASN A 350 5.84 23.16 3.30
CA ASN A 350 6.29 24.03 2.20
C ASN A 350 7.72 24.54 2.39
N LYS A 351 8.37 24.22 3.51
CA LYS A 351 9.74 24.60 3.81
C LYS A 351 10.53 23.39 4.30
N ASP A 352 11.63 23.04 3.62
CA ASP A 352 12.58 22.00 4.05
C ASP A 352 11.88 20.69 4.52
N TRP A 353 10.91 20.19 3.73
CA TRP A 353 10.11 19.03 4.13
C TRP A 353 10.95 17.77 4.33
N ASP A 354 11.93 17.57 3.44
CA ASP A 354 12.96 16.53 3.50
C ASP A 354 13.70 16.55 4.84
N LYS A 355 14.34 17.66 5.22
CA LYS A 355 15.09 17.76 6.49
C LYS A 355 14.22 17.48 7.71
N GLN A 356 12.96 17.93 7.68
CA GLN A 356 12.02 17.67 8.76
C GLN A 356 11.70 16.19 8.90
N ILE A 357 11.42 15.49 7.79
CA ILE A 357 11.09 14.07 7.87
C ILE A 357 12.30 13.23 8.25
N GLU A 358 13.52 13.60 7.83
CA GLU A 358 14.72 12.87 8.25
C GLU A 358 14.96 13.00 9.75
N ALA A 359 14.78 14.19 10.32
CA ALA A 359 14.87 14.39 11.77
C ALA A 359 13.83 13.55 12.52
N GLN A 360 12.60 13.45 11.98
CA GLN A 360 11.54 12.62 12.56
C GLN A 360 11.85 11.11 12.43
N LEU A 361 12.37 10.66 11.29
CA LEU A 361 12.77 9.27 11.07
C LEU A 361 13.96 8.87 11.97
N ARG A 362 14.96 9.74 12.12
CA ARG A 362 16.08 9.53 13.07
C ARG A 362 15.60 9.46 14.51
N ALA A 363 14.63 10.30 14.91
CA ALA A 363 14.01 10.23 16.23
C ALA A 363 13.23 8.93 16.48
N LEU A 364 12.79 8.26 15.40
CA LEU A 364 12.19 6.93 15.44
C LEU A 364 13.23 5.80 15.30
N GLY A 365 14.51 6.12 15.28
CA GLY A 365 15.60 5.14 15.21
C GLY A 365 15.81 4.56 13.82
N VAL A 366 15.48 5.30 12.76
CA VAL A 366 15.82 4.94 11.38
C VAL A 366 17.12 5.65 11.00
N ASP A 367 18.09 4.89 10.49
CA ASP A 367 19.29 5.47 9.91
C ASP A 367 18.97 5.96 8.50
N ILE A 368 19.12 7.27 8.28
CA ILE A 368 18.77 7.93 7.02
C ILE A 368 20.01 8.44 6.36
#